data_AF-A0A2T4Q0M5-F1
#
_entry.id   AF-A0A2T4Q0M5-F1
#
_cell.length_a   1.000
_cell.length_b   1.000
_cell.length_c   1.000
_cell.angle_alpha   90.00
_cell.angle_beta   90.00
_cell.angle_gamma   90.00
#
_symmetry.space_group_name_H-M   'P 1'
#
loop_
_entity.id
_entity.type
_entity.pdbx_description
1 polymer ?
#
loop_
_entity_poly.entity_id
_entity_poly.type
_entity_poly.pdbx_seq_one_letter_code
_entity_poly.pdbx_strand_id
1 'polypeptide(L)'
;MENNNVRKKLSESLQELMKERNIDQKELAEAIGVTQPTVSNWIQQTKYPRIKRIQQLADYFNVPKSRITEGKKEIQQDTLAAHFDKDGLTEEEIEEVNRFIEWVKSRDK
;
A
#
# COMPACT_ATOMS: atom_id res chain seq x y z
N MET A 1 14.89 -16.83 -15.15
CA MET A 1 13.96 -17.20 -14.05
C MET A 1 13.56 -15.98 -13.21
N GLU A 2 13.47 -14.78 -13.82
CA GLU A 2 13.36 -13.51 -13.09
C GLU A 2 11.94 -12.90 -13.13
N ASN A 3 11.17 -13.24 -14.17
CA ASN A 3 9.79 -12.76 -14.36
C ASN A 3 8.79 -13.25 -13.31
N ASN A 4 9.08 -14.33 -12.57
CA ASN A 4 8.15 -14.90 -11.61
C ASN A 4 8.08 -14.05 -10.33
N ASN A 5 9.21 -13.47 -9.90
CA ASN A 5 9.29 -12.73 -8.65
C ASN A 5 8.48 -11.41 -8.70
N VAL A 6 8.56 -10.67 -9.80
CA VAL A 6 7.87 -9.37 -9.94
C VAL A 6 6.35 -9.54 -9.99
N ARG A 7 5.85 -10.59 -10.66
CA ARG A 7 4.42 -10.88 -10.72
C ARG A 7 3.89 -11.35 -9.38
N LYS A 8 4.66 -12.17 -8.67
CA LYS A 8 4.32 -12.64 -7.32
C LYS A 8 4.19 -11.46 -6.34
N LYS A 9 5.17 -10.56 -6.29
CA LYS A 9 5.12 -9.36 -5.44
C LYS A 9 3.91 -8.47 -5.73
N LEU A 10 3.58 -8.27 -7.00
CA LEU A 10 2.40 -7.50 -7.39
C LEU A 10 1.10 -8.18 -6.97
N SER A 11 1.00 -9.50 -7.18
CA SER A 11 -0.15 -10.29 -6.72
C SER A 11 -0.37 -10.15 -5.21
N GLU A 12 0.69 -10.37 -4.41
CA GLU A 12 0.64 -10.28 -2.95
C GLU A 12 0.22 -8.88 -2.51
N SER A 13 0.80 -7.85 -3.11
CA SER A 13 0.47 -6.45 -2.82
C SER A 13 -1.01 -6.13 -3.09
N LEU A 14 -1.55 -6.61 -4.22
CA LEU A 14 -2.96 -6.40 -4.55
C LEU A 14 -3.89 -7.13 -3.57
N GLN A 15 -3.57 -8.37 -3.21
CA GLN A 15 -4.38 -9.15 -2.26
C GLN A 15 -4.38 -8.51 -0.87
N GLU A 16 -3.25 -7.98 -0.42
CA GLU A 16 -3.15 -7.24 0.84
C GLU A 16 -3.97 -5.95 0.82
N LEU A 17 -3.81 -5.12 -0.20
CA LEU A 17 -4.52 -3.83 -0.31
C LEU A 17 -6.04 -4.03 -0.42
N MET A 18 -6.47 -5.06 -1.15
CA MET A 18 -7.88 -5.44 -1.24
C MET A 18 -8.42 -5.89 0.12
N LYS A 19 -7.64 -6.68 0.88
CA LYS A 19 -8.01 -7.11 2.23
C LYS A 19 -8.09 -5.94 3.21
N GLU A 20 -7.14 -5.00 3.15
CA GLU A 20 -7.11 -3.80 3.99
C GLU A 20 -8.31 -2.87 3.73
N ARG A 21 -8.77 -2.80 2.48
CA ARG A 21 -9.95 -2.02 2.07
C ARG A 21 -11.27 -2.82 2.16
N ASN A 22 -11.22 -4.11 2.47
CA ASN A 22 -12.36 -5.03 2.49
C ASN A 22 -13.15 -5.02 1.17
N ILE A 23 -12.45 -5.12 0.04
CA ILE A 23 -13.04 -5.16 -1.31
C ILE A 23 -12.67 -6.45 -2.05
N ASP A 24 -13.51 -6.84 -3.01
CA ASP A 24 -13.27 -7.98 -3.89
C ASP A 24 -12.68 -7.58 -5.27
N GLN A 25 -12.37 -8.58 -6.11
CA GLN A 25 -11.73 -8.36 -7.41
C GLN A 25 -12.65 -7.62 -8.40
N LYS A 26 -13.96 -7.76 -8.23
CA LYS A 26 -14.97 -7.14 -9.08
C LYS A 26 -15.06 -5.66 -8.74
N GLU A 27 -15.15 -5.32 -7.46
CA GLU A 27 -15.16 -3.94 -6.97
C GLU A 27 -13.89 -3.18 -7.40
N LEU A 28 -12.72 -3.80 -7.25
CA LEU A 28 -11.46 -3.21 -7.73
C LEU A 28 -11.48 -2.99 -9.25
N ALA A 29 -11.99 -3.98 -10.01
CA ALA A 29 -12.04 -3.90 -11.47
C ALA A 29 -12.95 -2.76 -11.95
N GLU A 30 -14.12 -2.63 -11.33
CA GLU A 30 -15.08 -1.55 -11.60
C GLU A 30 -14.46 -0.19 -11.29
N ALA A 31 -13.79 -0.04 -10.14
CA ALA A 31 -13.19 1.22 -9.72
C ALA A 31 -12.10 1.74 -10.67
N ILE A 32 -11.27 0.85 -11.24
CA ILE A 32 -10.16 1.25 -12.13
C ILE A 32 -10.51 1.14 -13.63
N GLY A 33 -11.76 0.79 -13.95
CA GLY A 33 -12.26 0.67 -15.32
C GLY A 33 -11.58 -0.46 -16.10
N VAL A 34 -11.57 -1.67 -15.53
CA VAL A 34 -11.17 -2.92 -16.19
C VAL A 34 -12.18 -4.02 -15.92
N THR A 35 -12.00 -5.18 -16.55
CA THR A 35 -12.84 -6.35 -16.27
C THR A 35 -12.29 -7.15 -15.09
N GLN A 36 -13.17 -7.82 -14.32
CA GLN A 36 -12.75 -8.70 -13.23
C GLN A 36 -11.72 -9.77 -13.67
N PRO A 37 -11.85 -10.44 -14.85
CA PRO A 37 -10.81 -11.34 -15.33
C PRO A 37 -9.45 -10.67 -15.54
N THR A 38 -9.41 -9.36 -15.82
CA THR A 38 -8.14 -8.63 -15.94
C THR A 38 -7.42 -8.56 -14.59
N VAL A 39 -8.15 -8.22 -13.52
CA VAL A 39 -7.62 -8.23 -12.14
C VAL A 39 -7.22 -9.65 -11.72
N SER A 40 -8.08 -10.64 -12.01
CA SER A 40 -7.81 -12.05 -11.73
C SER A 40 -6.51 -12.53 -12.37
N ASN A 41 -6.25 -12.17 -13.64
CA ASN A 41 -5.00 -12.50 -14.32
C ASN A 41 -3.76 -11.90 -13.65
N TRP A 42 -3.87 -10.73 -13.02
CA TRP A 42 -2.77 -10.12 -12.28
C TRP A 42 -2.50 -10.87 -10.96
N ILE A 43 -3.56 -11.25 -10.25
CA ILE A 43 -3.47 -12.04 -9.00
C ILE A 43 -2.98 -13.47 -9.27
N GLN A 44 -3.40 -14.07 -10.37
CA GLN A 44 -2.94 -15.40 -10.79
C GLN A 44 -1.56 -15.38 -11.45
N GLN A 45 -0.91 -14.21 -11.55
CA GLN A 45 0.44 -14.04 -12.09
C GLN A 45 0.57 -14.45 -13.57
N THR A 46 -0.56 -14.59 -14.27
CA THR A 46 -0.59 -14.96 -15.70
C THR A 46 -0.23 -13.77 -16.58
N LYS A 47 -0.65 -12.56 -16.17
CA LYS A 47 -0.34 -11.30 -16.85
C LYS A 47 0.20 -10.27 -15.88
N TYR A 48 0.88 -9.26 -16.42
CA TYR A 48 1.35 -8.12 -15.65
C TYR A 48 0.69 -6.83 -16.14
N PRO A 49 0.21 -5.95 -15.25
CA PRO A 49 -0.40 -4.67 -15.64
C PRO A 49 0.62 -3.76 -16.34
N ARG A 50 0.17 -3.02 -17.35
CA ARG A 50 0.98 -1.95 -17.96
C ARG A 50 1.12 -0.77 -17.00
N ILE A 51 2.12 0.08 -17.23
CA ILE A 51 2.42 1.25 -16.39
C ILE A 51 1.20 2.13 -16.09
N LYS A 52 0.32 2.36 -17.07
CA LYS A 52 -0.94 3.11 -16.88
C LYS A 52 -1.83 2.45 -15.82
N ARG A 53 -1.95 1.12 -15.83
CA ARG A 53 -2.76 0.38 -14.87
C ARG A 53 -2.09 0.35 -13.49
N ILE A 54 -0.76 0.27 -13.42
CA ILE A 54 -0.02 0.40 -12.16
C ILE A 54 -0.30 1.76 -11.51
N GLN A 55 -0.29 2.85 -12.30
CA GLN A 55 -0.63 4.18 -11.79
C GLN A 55 -2.07 4.22 -11.27
N GLN A 56 -3.05 3.70 -12.02
CA GLN A 56 -4.45 3.69 -11.55
C GLN A 56 -4.65 2.88 -10.27
N LEU A 57 -3.94 1.77 -10.11
CA LEU A 57 -3.96 0.98 -8.86
C LEU A 57 -3.37 1.79 -7.71
N ALA A 58 -2.22 2.44 -7.93
CA ALA A 58 -1.58 3.31 -6.96
C ALA A 58 -2.50 4.46 -6.53
N ASP A 59 -3.16 5.13 -7.49
CA ASP A 59 -4.09 6.23 -7.23
C ASP A 59 -5.32 5.73 -6.46
N TYR A 60 -5.90 4.59 -6.85
CA TYR A 60 -7.08 4.02 -6.19
C TYR A 60 -6.81 3.63 -4.73
N PHE A 61 -5.66 2.99 -4.47
CA PHE A 61 -5.30 2.58 -3.10
C PHE A 61 -4.68 3.71 -2.28
N ASN A 62 -4.36 4.85 -2.91
CA ASN A 62 -3.61 5.97 -2.36
C ASN A 62 -2.24 5.54 -1.80
N VAL A 63 -1.44 4.87 -2.64
CA VAL A 63 -0.12 4.35 -2.29
C VAL A 63 0.88 4.64 -3.42
N PRO A 64 2.20 4.70 -3.15
CA PRO A 64 3.19 4.84 -4.22
C PRO A 64 3.21 3.61 -5.13
N LYS A 65 3.60 3.78 -6.41
CA LYS A 65 3.72 2.67 -7.37
C LYS A 65 4.61 1.52 -6.88
N SER A 66 5.67 1.85 -6.13
CA SER A 66 6.56 0.85 -5.51
C SER A 66 5.80 -0.07 -4.56
N ARG A 67 4.78 0.41 -3.83
CA ARG A 67 3.93 -0.43 -2.99
C ARG A 67 3.18 -1.49 -3.79
N ILE A 68 2.85 -1.20 -5.05
CA ILE A 68 2.20 -2.14 -5.98
C ILE A 68 3.21 -3.11 -6.60
N THR A 69 4.42 -2.65 -6.92
CA THR A 69 5.39 -3.46 -7.69
C THR A 69 6.39 -4.23 -6.84
N GLU A 70 6.72 -3.74 -5.64
CA GLU A 70 7.81 -4.25 -4.80
C GLU A 70 7.34 -4.95 -3.51
N GLY A 71 6.09 -4.73 -3.09
CA GLY A 71 5.56 -5.24 -1.81
C GLY A 71 5.63 -4.24 -0.67
N LYS A 72 5.18 -4.63 0.54
CA LYS A 72 5.53 -3.87 1.76
C LYS A 72 7.04 -4.00 1.95
N LYS A 73 7.73 -2.88 2.19
CA LYS A 73 9.06 -2.98 2.78
C LYS A 73 8.87 -3.66 4.13
N GLU A 74 9.59 -4.76 4.35
CA GLU A 74 9.72 -5.33 5.69
C GLU A 74 10.40 -4.27 6.56
N ILE A 75 9.59 -3.48 7.27
CA ILE A 75 10.08 -2.67 8.36
C ILE A 75 10.38 -3.70 9.45
N GLN A 76 11.66 -4.06 9.60
CA GLN A 76 12.15 -4.74 10.79
C GLN A 76 11.65 -3.93 11.99
N GLN A 77 10.78 -4.54 12.79
CA GLN A 77 10.10 -3.92 13.92
C GLN A 77 11.15 -3.58 14.98
N ASP A 78 11.70 -2.36 14.94
CA ASP A 78 12.50 -1.85 16.07
C ASP A 78 12.30 -0.35 16.35
N THR A 79 11.43 0.36 15.64
CA THR A 79 11.10 1.74 16.05
C THR A 79 9.73 2.18 15.55
N LEU A 80 8.70 1.78 16.28
CA LEU A 80 7.27 2.06 16.04
C LEU A 80 6.86 3.55 16.11
N ALA A 81 7.79 4.50 16.05
CA ALA A 81 7.53 5.92 16.35
C ALA A 81 7.91 6.93 15.24
N ALA A 82 8.51 6.51 14.11
CA ALA A 82 9.14 7.46 13.18
C ALA A 82 8.70 7.35 11.70
N HIS A 83 7.50 6.85 11.41
CA HIS A 83 6.87 7.00 10.08
C HIS A 83 5.44 7.51 10.25
N PHE A 84 5.31 8.71 10.82
CA PHE A 84 4.25 9.60 10.36
C PHE A 84 4.78 10.18 9.04
N ASP A 85 4.25 9.71 7.92
CA ASP A 85 4.46 10.37 6.64
C ASP A 85 3.98 11.83 6.81
N LYS A 86 4.92 12.76 6.96
CA LYS A 86 4.67 14.21 7.11
C LYS A 86 4.16 14.87 5.82
N ASP A 87 3.73 14.11 4.83
CA ASP A 87 3.32 14.62 3.52
C ASP A 87 1.84 15.09 3.48
N GLY A 88 1.17 15.22 4.64
CA GLY A 88 -0.20 15.72 4.71
C GLY A 88 -0.65 16.27 6.05
N LEU A 89 0.26 16.50 7.00
CA LEU A 89 -0.07 17.08 8.31
C LEU A 89 0.36 18.55 8.35
N THR A 90 -0.52 19.39 8.86
CA THR A 90 -0.22 20.78 9.18
C THR A 90 0.78 20.87 10.33
N GLU A 91 1.45 22.02 10.46
CA GLU A 91 2.41 22.25 11.56
C GLU A 91 1.77 22.00 12.94
N GLU A 92 0.47 22.32 13.08
CA GLU A 92 -0.31 22.13 14.32
C GLU A 92 -0.51 20.65 14.68
N GLU A 93 -0.82 19.80 13.70
CA GLU A 93 -0.99 18.36 13.90
C GLU A 93 0.34 17.67 14.24
N ILE A 94 1.43 18.13 13.62
CA ILE A 94 2.79 17.65 13.95
C ILE A 94 3.15 17.99 15.40
N GLU A 95 2.80 19.18 15.87
CA GLU A 95 3.00 19.53 17.27
C GLU A 95 2.16 18.67 18.22
N GLU A 96 0.92 18.34 17.86
CA GLU A 96 0.06 17.49 18.69
C GLU A 96 0.64 16.07 18.85
N VAL A 97 1.14 15.49 17.76
CA VAL A 97 1.83 14.19 17.79
C VAL A 97 3.09 14.25 18.66
N ASN A 98 3.90 15.32 18.54
CA ASN A 98 5.09 15.49 19.36
C ASN A 98 4.76 15.63 20.85
N ARG A 99 3.71 16.39 21.19
CA ARG A 99 3.20 16.53 22.56
C ARG A 99 2.76 15.17 23.12
N PHE A 100 2.08 14.36 22.32
CA PHE A 100 1.64 13.02 22.74
C PHE A 100 2.84 12.09 23.00
N ILE A 101 3.85 12.10 22.14
CA ILE A 101 5.07 11.30 22.30
C ILE A 101 5.82 11.69 23.57
N GLU A 102 5.99 12.99 23.83
CA GLU A 102 6.58 13.51 25.07
C GLU A 102 5.78 13.07 26.30
N TRP A 103 4.45 13.18 26.24
CA TRP A 103 3.57 12.72 27.33
C TRP A 103 3.77 11.24 27.65
N VAL A 104 3.77 10.36 26.64
CA VAL A 104 3.98 8.90 26.84
C VAL A 104 5.35 8.63 27.45
N LYS A 105 6.41 9.27 26.94
CA LYS A 105 7.78 9.12 27.48
C LYS A 105 7.91 9.59 28.94
N SER A 106 7.09 10.57 29.35
CA SER A 106 7.07 11.08 30.72
C SER A 106 6.24 10.21 31.68
N ARG A 107 5.27 9.46 31.16
CA ARG A 107 4.39 8.57 31.95
C ARG A 107 5.12 7.31 32.43
N ASP A 108 6.02 6.79 31.62
CA ASP A 108 6.73 5.54 31.90
C ASP A 108 8.09 5.78 32.60
N LYS A 109 8.28 6.96 33.22
CA LYS A 109 9.50 7.38 33.93
C LYS A 109 9.26 7.61 35.41
#